data_AF-A0A183C6A9-F1
#
_entry.id   AF-A0A183C6A9-F1
#
_cell.length_a   1.000
_cell.length_b   1.000
_cell.length_c   1.000
_cell.angle_alpha   90.00
_cell.angle_beta   90.00
_cell.angle_gamma   90.00
#
_symmetry.space_group_name_H-M   'P 1'
#
loop_
_entity.id
_entity.type
_entity.pdbx_description
1 polymer ?
#
loop_
_entity_poly.entity_id
_entity_poly.type
_entity_poly.pdbx_seq_one_letter_code
_entity_poly.pdbx_strand_id
1 'polypeptide(L)'
;MVRRRRKKEPRKQSYKLYIRRVLRDVHVDKEISIRTLNIMNSFVNDAFDRIASEATRIAHYDRRKTVTLRDMEFAVRLVLPDGMAKTGNQGASKVMTKFYASRVRDRMRRTEARRADFQLQMVQA
;
A
#
# COMPACT_ATOMS: atom_id res chain seq x y z
N MET A 1 15.25 6.40 -43.31
CA MET A 1 14.95 7.08 -42.03
C MET A 1 14.34 6.06 -41.05
N VAL A 2 15.07 5.65 -40.01
CA VAL A 2 14.54 4.74 -38.97
C VAL A 2 13.79 5.57 -37.93
N ARG A 3 12.46 5.42 -37.86
CA ARG A 3 11.64 6.04 -36.80
C ARG A 3 12.01 5.43 -35.45
N ARG A 4 12.83 6.12 -34.65
CA ARG A 4 13.05 5.77 -33.23
C ARG A 4 11.69 5.74 -32.52
N ARG A 5 11.22 4.55 -32.13
CA ARG A 5 10.08 4.40 -31.22
C ARG A 5 10.41 5.15 -29.92
N ARG A 6 9.68 6.23 -29.62
CA ARG A 6 9.76 6.90 -28.32
C ARG A 6 9.48 5.85 -27.24
N LYS A 7 10.46 5.57 -26.37
CA LYS A 7 10.23 4.76 -25.16
C LYS A 7 9.10 5.45 -24.40
N LYS A 8 7.98 4.75 -24.19
CA LYS A 8 6.93 5.23 -23.29
C LYS A 8 7.57 5.33 -21.91
N GLU A 9 7.58 6.54 -21.33
CA GLU A 9 8.01 6.69 -19.95
C GLU A 9 7.14 5.79 -19.06
N PRO A 10 7.74 5.12 -18.07
CA PRO A 10 6.97 4.38 -17.09
C PRO A 10 5.98 5.34 -16.42
N ARG A 11 4.74 4.89 -16.27
CA ARG A 11 3.66 5.70 -15.70
C ARG A 11 4.05 6.08 -14.27
N LYS A 12 4.37 7.35 -14.04
CA LYS A 12 4.64 7.85 -12.69
C LYS A 12 3.40 7.63 -11.82
N GLN A 13 3.57 6.93 -10.71
CA GLN A 13 2.50 6.74 -9.73
C GLN A 13 2.09 8.10 -9.17
N SER A 14 0.77 8.33 -9.09
CA SER A 14 0.19 9.61 -8.70
C SER A 14 -0.72 9.41 -7.50
N TYR A 15 -0.44 10.13 -6.42
CA TYR A 15 -1.20 10.13 -5.18
C TYR A 15 -2.27 11.21 -5.14
N LYS A 16 -2.44 11.99 -6.21
CA LYS A 16 -3.36 13.14 -6.30
C LYS A 16 -4.80 12.81 -5.88
N LEU A 17 -5.30 11.64 -6.27
CA LEU A 17 -6.65 11.19 -5.90
C LEU A 17 -6.77 10.98 -4.38
N TYR A 18 -5.78 10.34 -3.76
CA TYR A 18 -5.78 10.05 -2.33
C TYR A 18 -5.59 11.31 -1.51
N ILE A 19 -4.73 12.23 -1.95
CA ILE A 19 -4.54 13.53 -1.30
C ILE A 19 -5.86 14.30 -1.25
N ARG A 20 -6.63 14.31 -2.34
CA ARG A 20 -7.97 14.95 -2.37
C ARG A 20 -8.99 14.24 -1.47
N ARG A 21 -8.95 12.90 -1.40
CA ARG A 21 -9.84 12.13 -0.50
C ARG A 21 -9.56 12.50 0.96
N VAL A 22 -8.31 12.43 1.39
CA VAL A 22 -7.90 12.79 2.76
C VAL A 22 -8.23 14.25 3.07
N LEU A 23 -8.03 15.18 2.13
CA LEU A 23 -8.40 16.58 2.34
C LEU A 23 -9.89 16.74 2.64
N ARG A 24 -10.76 16.09 1.86
CA ARG A 24 -12.22 16.16 2.08
C ARG A 24 -12.66 15.49 3.38
N ASP A 25 -11.97 14.43 3.81
CA ASP A 25 -12.27 13.76 5.07
C ASP A 25 -11.94 14.65 6.28
N VAL A 26 -10.94 15.55 6.16
CA VAL A 26 -10.49 16.43 7.25
C VAL A 26 -11.13 17.84 7.17
N HIS A 27 -11.37 18.34 5.96
CA HIS A 27 -11.93 19.67 5.68
C HIS A 27 -12.86 19.61 4.47
N VAL A 28 -14.15 19.42 4.70
CA VAL A 28 -15.17 19.19 3.66
C VAL A 28 -15.35 20.41 2.74
N ASP A 29 -15.11 21.62 3.23
CA ASP A 29 -15.32 22.91 2.58
C ASP A 29 -14.08 23.45 1.84
N LYS A 30 -12.91 22.80 1.99
CA LYS A 30 -11.65 23.28 1.43
C LYS A 30 -11.27 22.57 0.15
N GLU A 31 -10.74 23.35 -0.79
CA GLU A 31 -10.13 22.85 -2.02
C GLU A 31 -8.62 23.08 -2.05
N ILE A 32 -7.92 22.27 -2.84
CA ILE A 32 -6.46 22.37 -3.02
C ILE A 32 -6.13 22.73 -4.46
N SER A 33 -5.29 23.77 -4.62
CA SER A 33 -4.81 24.16 -5.93
C SER A 33 -4.04 23.04 -6.61
N ILE A 34 -4.04 23.01 -7.95
CA ILE A 34 -3.30 22.01 -8.73
C ILE A 34 -1.79 22.09 -8.45
N ARG A 35 -1.24 23.31 -8.24
CA ARG A 35 0.17 23.51 -7.90
C ARG A 35 0.51 22.90 -6.54
N THR A 36 -0.28 23.17 -5.51
CA THR A 36 -0.10 22.57 -4.18
C THR A 36 -0.26 21.06 -4.23
N LEU A 37 -1.21 20.55 -5.02
CA LEU A 37 -1.42 19.12 -5.20
C LEU A 37 -0.22 18.43 -5.86
N ASN A 38 0.50 19.11 -6.76
CA ASN A 38 1.75 18.59 -7.33
C ASN A 38 2.87 18.53 -6.28
N ILE A 39 3.01 19.56 -5.44
CA ILE A 39 3.99 19.58 -4.34
C ILE A 39 3.72 18.41 -3.38
N MET A 40 2.46 18.24 -2.96
CA MET A 40 2.06 17.14 -2.08
C MET A 40 2.30 15.77 -2.72
N ASN A 41 2.06 15.62 -4.03
CA ASN A 41 2.34 14.38 -4.73
C ASN A 41 3.84 14.06 -4.74
N SER A 42 4.71 15.04 -4.97
CA SER A 42 6.16 14.84 -4.87
C SER A 42 6.58 14.50 -3.45
N PHE A 43 6.07 15.22 -2.45
CA PHE A 43 6.34 14.93 -1.03
C PHE A 43 6.03 13.47 -0.66
N VAL A 44 4.89 12.94 -1.10
CA VAL A 44 4.52 11.53 -0.84
C VAL A 44 5.46 10.56 -1.56
N ASN A 45 5.86 10.86 -2.81
CA ASN A 45 6.82 10.01 -3.52
C ASN A 45 8.19 10.02 -2.82
N ASP A 46 8.70 11.19 -2.43
CA ASP A 46 9.99 11.33 -1.75
C ASP A 46 9.98 10.60 -0.40
N ALA A 47 8.88 10.70 0.35
CA ALA A 47 8.70 9.94 1.60
C ALA A 47 8.65 8.43 1.36
N PHE A 48 7.92 8.00 0.33
CA PHE A 48 7.84 6.59 -0.05
C PHE A 48 9.21 6.03 -0.42
N ASP A 49 9.96 6.72 -1.28
CA ASP A 49 11.28 6.27 -1.74
C ASP A 49 12.26 6.16 -0.56
N ARG A 50 12.24 7.11 0.37
CA ARG A 50 13.05 7.06 1.59
C ARG A 50 12.71 5.86 2.47
N ILE A 51 11.42 5.61 2.73
CA ILE A 51 10.98 4.46 3.55
C ILE A 51 11.29 3.14 2.85
N ALA A 52 11.02 3.03 1.55
CA ALA A 52 11.26 1.82 0.77
C ALA A 52 12.75 1.49 0.68
N SER A 53 13.60 2.50 0.48
CA SER A 53 15.05 2.34 0.48
C SER A 53 15.55 1.82 1.83
N GLU A 54 15.06 2.39 2.93
CA GLU A 54 15.48 1.98 4.27
C GLU A 54 14.97 0.58 4.63
N ALA A 55 13.72 0.24 4.31
CA ALA A 55 13.18 -1.10 4.52
C ALA A 55 13.95 -2.16 3.72
N THR A 56 14.36 -1.82 2.50
CA THR A 56 15.19 -2.69 1.65
C THR A 56 16.57 -2.91 2.27
N ARG A 57 17.20 -1.85 2.82
CA ARG A 57 18.47 -1.97 3.56
C ARG A 57 18.33 -2.89 4.77
N ILE A 58 17.29 -2.73 5.58
CA ILE A 58 17.03 -3.58 6.75
C ILE A 58 16.91 -5.06 6.33
N ALA A 59 16.12 -5.34 5.28
CA ALA A 59 15.99 -6.70 4.76
C ALA A 59 17.33 -7.27 4.26
N HIS A 60 18.15 -6.46 3.59
CA HIS A 60 19.48 -6.85 3.14
C HIS A 60 20.45 -7.11 4.29
N TYR A 61 20.43 -6.31 5.36
CA TYR A 61 21.24 -6.56 6.55
C TYR A 61 20.95 -7.93 7.17
N ASP A 62 19.68 -8.32 7.20
CA ASP A 62 19.23 -9.65 7.64
C ASP A 62 19.41 -10.76 6.57
N ARG A 63 20.09 -10.47 5.46
CA ARG A 63 20.30 -11.39 4.32
C ARG A 63 19.02 -11.93 3.70
N ARG A 64 17.91 -11.20 3.84
CA ARG A 64 16.61 -11.55 3.25
C ARG A 64 16.43 -10.83 1.92
N LYS A 65 15.87 -11.55 0.95
CA LYS A 65 15.47 -10.98 -0.36
C LYS A 65 14.04 -10.44 -0.37
N THR A 66 13.31 -10.63 0.73
CA THR A 66 11.91 -10.24 0.88
C THR A 66 11.78 -9.23 2.01
N VAL A 67 11.23 -8.06 1.68
CA VAL A 67 10.85 -7.03 2.65
C VAL A 67 9.58 -7.50 3.37
N THR A 68 9.64 -7.49 4.69
CA THR A 68 8.58 -7.91 5.60
C THR A 68 7.87 -6.71 6.21
N LEU A 69 6.74 -6.95 6.87
CA LEU A 69 6.03 -5.90 7.62
C LEU A 69 6.95 -5.27 8.68
N ARG A 70 7.75 -6.09 9.36
CA ARG A 70 8.69 -5.64 10.40
C ARG A 70 9.73 -4.66 9.84
N ASP A 71 10.24 -4.92 8.64
CA ASP A 71 11.21 -4.03 7.98
C ASP A 71 10.58 -2.67 7.70
N MET A 72 9.34 -2.64 7.23
CA MET A 72 8.60 -1.41 6.99
C MET A 72 8.32 -0.66 8.30
N GLU A 73 7.91 -1.35 9.37
CA GLU A 73 7.66 -0.74 10.68
C GLU A 73 8.91 -0.08 11.27
N PHE A 74 10.07 -0.73 11.13
CA PHE A 74 11.35 -0.16 11.55
C PHE A 74 11.81 0.98 10.63
N ALA A 75 11.70 0.83 9.30
CA ALA A 75 12.03 1.89 8.36
C ALA A 75 11.23 3.17 8.62
N VAL A 76 9.93 3.06 8.93
CA VAL A 76 9.08 4.21 9.30
C VAL A 76 9.61 4.91 10.55
N ARG A 77 10.06 4.16 11.57
CA ARG A 77 10.65 4.71 12.79
C ARG A 77 11.99 5.40 12.55
N LEU A 78 12.77 4.94 11.57
CA LEU A 78 14.05 5.56 11.22
C LEU A 78 13.89 6.81 10.36
N VAL A 79 12.88 6.83 9.47
CA VAL A 79 12.71 7.92 8.49
C VAL A 79 11.87 9.07 9.03
N LEU A 80 10.87 8.80 9.88
CA LEU A 80 9.94 9.81 10.38
C LEU A 80 10.24 10.21 11.84
N PRO A 81 9.89 11.44 12.26
CA PRO A 81 9.93 11.82 13.67
C PRO A 81 9.05 10.90 14.54
N ASP A 82 9.45 10.69 15.79
CA ASP A 82 8.82 9.71 16.69
C ASP A 82 7.30 9.84 16.81
N GLY A 83 6.77 11.06 16.92
CA GLY A 83 5.33 11.30 17.01
C GLY A 83 4.57 10.83 15.76
N MET A 84 5.16 11.04 14.58
CA MET A 84 4.59 10.63 13.30
C MET A 84 4.75 9.12 13.09
N ALA A 85 5.92 8.56 13.41
CA ALA A 85 6.19 7.14 13.25
C ALA A 85 5.26 6.27 14.10
N LYS A 86 5.02 6.66 15.36
CA LYS A 86 4.07 5.95 16.26
C LYS A 86 2.67 5.93 15.68
N THR A 87 2.15 7.08 15.27
CA THR A 87 0.80 7.21 14.72
C THR A 87 0.67 6.47 13.38
N GLY A 88 1.68 6.57 12.52
CA GLY A 88 1.75 5.87 11.23
C GLY A 88 1.71 4.35 11.41
N ASN A 89 2.53 3.80 12.30
CA ASN A 89 2.56 2.36 12.56
C ASN A 89 1.27 1.86 13.23
N GLN A 90 0.66 2.64 14.12
CA GLN A 90 -0.66 2.32 14.67
C GLN A 90 -1.75 2.26 13.59
N GLY A 91 -1.75 3.22 12.66
CA GLY A 91 -2.64 3.21 11.50
C GLY A 91 -2.42 1.98 10.60
N ALA A 92 -1.16 1.66 10.31
CA ALA A 92 -0.79 0.50 9.50
C ALA A 92 -1.27 -0.82 10.14
N SER A 93 -1.06 -0.99 11.44
CA SER A 93 -1.51 -2.17 12.19
C SER A 93 -3.02 -2.40 12.07
N LYS A 94 -3.84 -1.35 12.25
CA LYS A 94 -5.30 -1.42 12.11
C LYS A 94 -5.74 -1.90 10.72
N VAL A 95 -5.09 -1.39 9.66
CA VAL A 95 -5.40 -1.80 8.28
C VAL A 95 -4.95 -3.24 8.03
N MET A 96 -3.81 -3.64 8.58
CA MET A 96 -3.26 -4.98 8.43
C MET A 96 -4.18 -6.04 9.08
N THR A 97 -4.70 -5.78 10.27
CA THR A 97 -5.69 -6.66 10.91
C THR A 97 -6.91 -6.86 10.03
N LYS A 98 -7.44 -5.79 9.42
CA LYS A 98 -8.57 -5.86 8.49
C LYS A 98 -8.22 -6.67 7.24
N PHE A 99 -7.02 -6.51 6.69
CA PHE A 99 -6.55 -7.27 5.54
C PHE A 99 -6.47 -8.77 5.82
N TYR A 100 -5.84 -9.16 6.93
CA TYR A 100 -5.75 -10.57 7.31
C TYR A 100 -7.13 -11.18 7.58
N ALA A 101 -8.01 -10.46 8.28
CA ALA A 101 -9.39 -10.91 8.50
C ALA A 101 -10.14 -11.11 7.17
N SER A 102 -9.98 -10.21 6.20
CA SER A 102 -10.56 -10.39 4.86
C SER A 102 -10.01 -11.62 4.16
N ARG A 103 -8.68 -11.83 4.17
CA ARG A 103 -8.04 -12.98 3.52
C ARG A 103 -8.43 -14.32 4.13
N VAL A 104 -8.72 -14.37 5.43
CA VAL A 104 -9.23 -15.57 6.09
C VAL A 104 -10.66 -15.84 5.63
N ARG A 105 -11.53 -14.81 5.64
CA ARG A 105 -12.92 -14.94 5.16
C ARG A 105 -12.99 -15.41 3.71
N ASP A 106 -12.16 -14.86 2.83
CA ASP A 106 -12.13 -15.26 1.42
C ASP A 106 -11.69 -16.72 1.23
N ARG A 107 -10.76 -17.20 2.07
CA ARG A 107 -10.34 -18.60 2.06
C ARG A 107 -11.47 -19.52 2.53
N MET A 108 -12.14 -19.18 3.62
CA MET A 108 -13.28 -19.96 4.14
C MET A 108 -14.40 -20.07 3.10
N ARG A 109 -14.79 -18.96 2.47
CA ARG A 109 -15.80 -18.96 1.40
C ARG A 109 -15.44 -19.88 0.24
N ARG A 110 -14.17 -19.90 -0.16
CA ARG A 110 -13.70 -20.80 -1.23
C ARG A 110 -13.74 -22.27 -0.82
N THR A 111 -13.41 -22.58 0.43
CA THR A 111 -13.49 -23.95 0.94
C THR A 111 -14.93 -24.41 1.12
N GLU A 112 -15.82 -23.52 1.56
CA GLU A 112 -17.27 -23.78 1.68
C GLU A 112 -17.92 -23.99 0.32
N ALA A 113 -17.61 -23.15 -0.67
CA ALA A 113 -18.10 -23.32 -2.05
C ALA A 113 -17.65 -24.66 -2.65
N ARG A 114 -16.37 -25.03 -2.51
CA ARG A 114 -15.87 -26.34 -2.98
C ARG A 114 -16.55 -27.52 -2.29
N ARG A 115 -16.86 -27.39 -0.98
CA ARG A 115 -17.59 -28.41 -0.23
C ARG A 115 -19.04 -28.51 -0.70
N ALA A 116 -19.72 -27.39 -0.91
CA ALA A 116 -21.08 -27.34 -1.42
C ALA A 116 -21.18 -27.94 -2.83
N ASP A 117 -20.27 -27.59 -3.73
CA ASP A 117 -20.19 -28.15 -5.09
C ASP A 117 -19.96 -29.67 -5.06
N PHE A 118 -19.05 -30.15 -4.19
CA PHE A 118 -18.79 -31.59 -4.03
C PHE A 118 -20.01 -32.34 -3.48
N GLN A 119 -20.72 -31.75 -2.49
CA GLN A 119 -21.94 -32.35 -1.93
C GLN A 119 -23.07 -32.40 -2.97
N LEU A 120 -23.25 -31.34 -3.77
CA LEU A 120 -24.21 -31.33 -4.87
C LEU A 120 -23.92 -32.42 -5.91
N GLN A 121 -22.64 -32.60 -6.29
CA GLN A 121 -22.23 -33.68 -7.20
C GLN A 121 -22.51 -35.08 -6.65
N MET A 122 -22.39 -35.28 -5.33
CA MET A 122 -22.66 -36.58 -4.69
C MET A 122 -24.15 -36.90 -4.57
N VAL A 123 -25.03 -35.89 -4.48
CA VAL A 123 -26.49 -36.09 -4.39
C VAL A 123 -27.13 -36.26 -5.77
N GLN A 124 -26.48 -35.79 -6.83
CA GLN A 124 -26.95 -35.88 -8.21
C GLN A 124 -26.46 -37.14 -8.97
N ALA A 125 -25.71 -38.02 -8.31
CA ALA A 125 -25.21 -39.30 -8.82
C ALA A 125 -25.99 -40.47 -8.22
#